data_AF-A0A392N7V6-F1
#
_entry.id   AF-A0A392N7V6-F1
#
_cell.length_a   1.000
_cell.length_b   1.000
_cell.length_c   1.000
_cell.angle_alpha   90.00
_cell.angle_beta   90.00
_cell.angle_gamma   90.00
#
_symmetry.space_group_name_H-M   'P 1'
#
loop_
_entity.id
_entity.type
_entity.pdbx_description
1 polymer ?
#
loop_
_entity_poly.entity_id
_entity_poly.type
_entity_poly.pdbx_seq_one_letter_code
_entity_poly.pdbx_strand_id
1 'polypeptide(L)'
;IESFSKLGDSIYFEEEGNSPSLYIIQYISSSFNWKSGKVLLTQTVVPSSSSDPYLRVTFTFSPNEKTGTSSSLNFRLPSWTHADGAKAILNTETLSLPAPGHFLSITRQWSSSDKLTLQFPLTVRTEAIKGSFAR
;
A
#
# COMPACT_ATOMS: atom_id res chain seq x y z
N ILE A 1 -10.30 -26.50 -4.84
CA ILE A 1 -10.71 -25.08 -4.80
C ILE A 1 -10.33 -24.57 -3.42
N GLU A 2 -9.13 -24.00 -3.27
CA GLU A 2 -8.61 -23.46 -1.99
C GLU A 2 -7.79 -22.18 -2.17
N SER A 3 -7.38 -21.82 -3.40
CA SER A 3 -6.53 -20.64 -3.64
C SER A 3 -7.21 -19.30 -3.39
N PHE A 4 -8.53 -19.20 -3.58
CA PHE A 4 -9.23 -17.89 -3.50
C PHE A 4 -9.55 -17.46 -2.07
N SER A 5 -9.71 -18.41 -1.13
CA SER A 5 -10.00 -18.09 0.28
C SER A 5 -8.79 -17.55 1.04
N LYS A 6 -7.56 -17.84 0.58
CA LYS A 6 -6.29 -17.41 1.20
C LYS A 6 -5.78 -16.05 0.68
N LEU A 7 -6.43 -15.44 -0.31
CA LEU A 7 -5.92 -14.22 -0.94
C LEU A 7 -5.90 -13.01 0.02
N GLY A 8 -6.81 -12.98 1.00
CA GLY A 8 -6.82 -11.96 2.05
C GLY A 8 -5.55 -11.97 2.90
N ASP A 9 -4.95 -13.15 3.11
CA ASP A 9 -3.73 -13.33 3.92
C ASP A 9 -2.48 -12.78 3.23
N SER A 10 -2.55 -12.43 1.94
CA SER A 10 -1.42 -11.91 1.17
C SER A 10 -1.47 -10.39 0.93
N ILE A 11 -2.46 -9.68 1.49
CA ILE A 11 -2.60 -8.22 1.33
C ILE A 11 -1.81 -7.48 2.41
N TYR A 12 -1.91 -7.96 3.65
CA TYR A 12 -1.36 -7.32 4.84
C TYR A 12 -0.45 -8.32 5.58
N PHE A 13 0.75 -7.87 5.96
CA PHE A 13 1.68 -8.67 6.75
C PHE A 13 2.09 -7.89 7.99
N GLU A 14 1.84 -8.47 9.15
CA GLU A 14 2.25 -7.89 10.42
C GLU A 14 3.69 -8.32 10.73
N GLU A 15 4.50 -7.39 11.23
CA GLU A 15 5.84 -7.67 11.73
C GLU A 15 5.82 -7.66 13.26
N GLU A 16 6.31 -8.74 13.85
CA GLU A 16 6.47 -8.83 15.30
C GLU A 16 7.63 -7.95 15.76
N GLY A 17 7.40 -7.14 16.80
CA GLY A 17 8.42 -6.28 17.37
C GLY A 17 7.88 -5.43 18.53
N ASN A 18 8.76 -4.59 19.09
CA ASN A 18 8.40 -3.68 20.19
C ASN A 18 7.44 -2.56 19.78
N SER A 19 7.32 -2.28 18.48
CA SER A 19 6.40 -1.30 17.93
C SER A 19 5.57 -1.96 16.83
N PRO A 20 4.23 -1.80 16.84
CA PRO A 20 3.37 -2.44 15.87
C PRO A 20 3.65 -1.90 14.46
N SER A 21 3.97 -2.82 13.55
CA SER A 21 4.27 -2.54 12.14
C SER A 21 3.41 -3.40 11.21
N LEU A 22 2.82 -2.76 10.20
CA LEU A 22 2.02 -3.45 9.18
C LEU A 22 2.54 -3.12 7.78
N TYR A 23 2.78 -4.16 6.98
CA TYR A 23 3.15 -4.05 5.58
C TYR A 23 1.94 -4.27 4.68
N ILE A 24 1.69 -3.30 3.79
CA ILE A 24 0.63 -3.35 2.78
C ILE A 24 1.31 -3.70 1.45
N ILE A 25 1.11 -4.94 0.98
CA ILE A 25 1.83 -5.51 -0.17
C ILE A 25 1.02 -5.43 -1.47
N GLN A 26 -0.30 -5.49 -1.36
CA GLN A 26 -1.22 -5.48 -2.50
C GLN A 26 -2.26 -4.36 -2.36
N TYR A 27 -2.67 -3.84 -3.50
CA TYR A 27 -3.67 -2.78 -3.59
C TYR A 27 -4.98 -3.33 -4.14
N ILE A 28 -5.85 -3.73 -3.22
CA ILE A 28 -7.16 -4.34 -3.48
C ILE A 28 -8.14 -3.76 -2.47
N SER A 29 -9.25 -3.19 -2.95
CA SER A 29 -10.28 -2.60 -2.08
C SER A 29 -10.69 -3.58 -0.98
N SER A 30 -10.40 -3.21 0.27
CA SER A 30 -10.55 -4.09 1.43
C SER A 30 -10.49 -3.30 2.73
N SER A 31 -10.96 -3.90 3.82
CA SER A 31 -10.80 -3.39 5.18
C SER A 31 -10.08 -4.42 6.03
N PHE A 32 -9.17 -3.96 6.88
CA PHE A 32 -8.37 -4.79 7.77
C PHE A 32 -8.40 -4.23 9.19
N ASN A 33 -8.98 -5.01 10.11
CA ASN A 33 -9.01 -4.66 11.52
C ASN A 33 -7.66 -5.02 12.16
N TRP A 34 -6.72 -4.09 12.13
CA TRP A 34 -5.38 -4.30 12.66
C TRP A 34 -5.39 -4.13 14.18
N LYS A 35 -5.43 -5.27 14.89
CA LYS A 35 -5.60 -5.32 16.35
C LYS A 35 -4.42 -4.72 17.11
N SER A 36 -3.18 -5.09 16.76
CA SER A 36 -1.98 -4.62 17.47
C SER A 36 -1.69 -3.13 17.25
N GLY A 37 -1.93 -2.63 16.04
CA GLY A 37 -1.88 -1.21 15.73
C GLY A 37 -3.12 -0.42 16.13
N LYS A 38 -4.13 -1.08 16.72
CA LYS A 38 -5.39 -0.50 17.23
C LYS A 38 -6.12 0.39 16.22
N VAL A 39 -6.11 0.01 14.95
CA VAL A 39 -6.72 0.79 13.87
C VAL A 39 -7.39 -0.13 12.85
N LEU A 40 -8.60 0.24 12.44
CA LEU A 40 -9.24 -0.30 11.25
C LEU A 40 -8.72 0.47 10.04
N LEU A 41 -8.02 -0.23 9.15
CA LEU A 41 -7.52 0.30 7.89
C LEU A 41 -8.51 -0.06 6.78
N THR A 42 -8.93 0.93 5.99
CA THR A 42 -9.69 0.68 4.75
C THR A 42 -8.90 1.22 3.58
N GLN A 43 -8.68 0.38 2.57
CA GLN A 43 -8.12 0.80 1.30
C GLN A 43 -9.20 0.72 0.22
N THR A 44 -9.27 1.74 -0.64
CA THR A 44 -10.19 1.81 -1.77
C THR A 44 -9.40 2.11 -3.03
N VAL A 45 -9.44 1.19 -3.98
CA VAL A 45 -8.79 1.31 -5.28
C VAL A 45 -9.77 1.92 -6.27
N VAL A 46 -9.33 2.94 -7.00
CA VAL A 46 -10.10 3.50 -8.12
C VAL A 46 -10.10 2.46 -9.25
N PRO A 47 -11.28 2.06 -9.79
CA PRO A 47 -11.34 1.14 -10.91
C PRO A 47 -10.50 1.65 -12.09
N SER A 48 -9.69 0.77 -12.67
CA SER A 48 -8.84 1.14 -13.81
C SER A 48 -9.68 1.36 -15.07
N SER A 49 -9.28 2.35 -15.87
CA SER A 49 -9.77 2.56 -17.23
C SER A 49 -8.60 2.65 -18.20
N SER A 50 -8.84 2.37 -19.49
CA SER A 50 -7.80 2.51 -20.52
C SER A 50 -7.40 3.98 -20.77
N SER A 51 -8.24 4.94 -20.40
CA SER A 51 -8.00 6.38 -20.54
C SER A 51 -7.23 6.99 -19.38
N ASP A 52 -7.10 6.28 -18.26
CA ASP A 52 -6.46 6.77 -17.03
C ASP A 52 -5.26 5.89 -16.69
N PRO A 53 -4.03 6.33 -17.03
CA PRO A 53 -2.83 5.51 -16.90
C PRO A 53 -2.30 5.49 -15.46
N TYR A 54 -3.19 5.53 -14.46
CA TYR A 54 -2.81 5.58 -13.06
C TYR A 54 -3.59 4.58 -12.22
N LEU A 55 -2.87 3.81 -11.42
CA LEU A 55 -3.45 3.14 -10.26
C LEU A 55 -3.56 4.17 -9.12
N ARG A 56 -4.77 4.41 -8.63
CA ARG A 56 -5.00 5.26 -7.45
C ARG A 56 -5.62 4.47 -6.32
N VAL A 57 -5.08 4.66 -5.12
CA VAL A 57 -5.53 3.98 -3.90
C VAL A 57 -5.67 5.02 -2.80
N THR A 58 -6.80 4.99 -2.11
CA THR A 58 -7.04 5.81 -0.93
C THR A 58 -7.09 4.93 0.30
N PHE A 59 -6.37 5.31 1.35
CA PHE A 59 -6.43 4.70 2.67
C PHE A 59 -7.10 5.65 3.65
N THR A 60 -8.03 5.12 4.41
CA THR A 60 -8.66 5.80 5.55
C THR A 60 -8.46 4.95 6.81
N PHE A 61 -8.44 5.62 7.95
CA PHE A 61 -8.06 5.01 9.22
C PHE A 61 -9.15 5.27 10.25
N SER A 62 -9.53 4.25 11.00
CA SER A 62 -10.48 4.39 12.11
C SER A 62 -9.85 3.81 13.37
N PRO A 63 -9.33 4.64 14.28
CA PRO A 63 -8.76 4.16 15.54
C PRO A 63 -9.81 3.41 16.37
N ASN A 64 -9.39 2.29 16.95
CA ASN A 64 -10.26 1.46 17.78
C ASN A 64 -10.35 1.98 19.24
N GLU A 65 -9.45 2.88 19.65
CA GLU A 65 -9.38 3.47 20.98
C GLU A 65 -9.18 5.00 20.91
N LYS A 66 -9.58 5.72 21.96
CA LYS A 66 -9.50 7.19 22.03
C LYS A 66 -8.07 7.74 22.12
N THR A 67 -7.15 6.96 22.66
CA THR A 67 -5.72 7.31 22.73
C THR A 67 -4.98 6.47 21.69
N GLY A 68 -4.62 7.10 20.56
CA GLY A 68 -3.90 6.41 19.49
C GLY A 68 -2.50 6.00 19.95
N THR A 69 -2.17 4.71 19.89
CA THR A 69 -0.77 4.27 19.97
C THR A 69 -0.09 4.60 18.65
N SER A 70 1.14 5.12 18.70
CA SER A 70 1.93 5.32 17.48
C SER A 70 2.24 3.98 16.83
N SER A 71 1.95 3.84 15.54
CA SER A 71 2.16 2.61 14.79
C SER A 71 2.67 2.89 13.39
N SER A 72 3.40 1.94 12.83
CA SER A 72 4.07 2.07 11.53
C SER A 72 3.29 1.35 10.44
N LEU A 73 2.95 2.06 9.37
CA LEU A 73 2.39 1.49 8.16
C LEU A 73 3.41 1.59 7.02
N ASN A 74 3.71 0.45 6.40
CA ASN A 74 4.68 0.32 5.31
C ASN A 74 3.93 0.03 4.01
N PHE A 75 3.85 1.02 3.13
CA PHE A 75 3.14 0.91 1.85
C PHE A 75 4.13 0.55 0.74
N ARG A 76 3.94 -0.60 0.08
CA ARG A 76 4.83 -1.05 -0.98
C ARG A 76 4.78 -0.13 -2.19
N LEU A 77 5.90 0.49 -2.55
CA LEU A 77 6.04 1.10 -3.86
C LEU A 77 6.25 0.01 -4.91
N PRO A 78 5.31 -0.20 -5.86
CA PRO A 78 5.42 -1.31 -6.79
C PRO A 78 6.67 -1.20 -7.65
N SER A 79 7.41 -2.29 -7.85
CA SER A 79 8.65 -2.27 -8.66
C SER A 79 8.41 -1.93 -10.13
N TRP A 80 7.18 -2.09 -10.62
CA TRP A 80 6.80 -1.73 -11.98
C TRP A 80 6.49 -0.24 -12.17
N THR A 81 6.38 0.55 -11.09
CA THR A 81 6.09 1.98 -11.19
C THR A 81 7.32 2.78 -11.56
N HIS A 82 7.11 3.96 -12.14
CA HIS A 82 8.14 4.99 -12.30
C HIS A 82 8.02 6.01 -11.16
N ALA A 83 9.16 6.60 -10.76
CA ALA A 83 9.19 7.67 -9.78
C ALA A 83 8.51 8.95 -10.32
N ASP A 84 8.73 9.25 -11.60
CA ASP A 84 7.99 10.31 -12.29
C ASP A 84 6.52 9.93 -12.40
N GLY A 85 5.62 10.83 -11.99
CA GLY A 85 4.18 10.61 -11.95
C GLY A 85 3.65 9.83 -10.72
N ALA A 86 4.51 9.19 -9.94
CA ALA A 86 4.12 8.57 -8.66
C ALA A 86 3.94 9.64 -7.58
N LYS A 87 2.91 9.49 -6.75
CA LYS A 87 2.59 10.46 -5.69
C LYS A 87 2.08 9.75 -4.44
N ALA A 88 2.48 10.28 -3.28
CA ALA A 88 1.84 9.99 -1.99
C ALA A 88 1.43 11.32 -1.36
N ILE A 89 0.16 11.42 -0.98
CA ILE A 89 -0.39 12.60 -0.31
C ILE A 89 -1.03 12.12 0.98
N LEU A 90 -0.50 12.57 2.12
CA LEU A 90 -1.10 12.34 3.42
C LEU A 90 -1.79 13.63 3.85
N ASN A 91 -3.12 13.57 3.94
CA ASN A 91 -3.99 14.72 4.17
C ASN A 91 -3.80 15.77 3.07
N THR A 92 -3.01 16.80 3.33
CA THR A 92 -2.68 17.88 2.39
C THR A 92 -1.18 17.94 2.07
N GLU A 93 -0.37 17.10 2.70
CA GLU A 93 1.09 17.08 2.55
C GLU A 93 1.53 16.05 1.51
N THR A 94 2.38 16.47 0.58
CA THR A 94 3.03 15.56 -0.36
C THR A 94 4.23 14.91 0.31
N LEU A 95 4.25 13.59 0.36
CA LEU A 95 5.33 12.82 0.97
C LEU A 95 6.44 12.52 -0.04
N SER A 96 7.68 12.50 0.43
CA SER A 96 8.80 11.97 -0.36
C SER A 96 8.63 10.47 -0.55
N LEU A 97 8.75 10.01 -1.79
CA LEU A 97 8.67 8.60 -2.13
C LEU A 97 10.05 7.94 -2.13
N PRO A 98 10.17 6.70 -1.65
CA PRO A 98 11.39 5.90 -1.85
C PRO A 98 11.49 5.45 -3.32
N ALA A 99 12.58 4.75 -3.67
CA ALA A 99 12.69 4.14 -4.99
C ALA A 99 11.62 3.04 -5.20
N PRO A 100 11.15 2.80 -6.44
CA PRO A 100 10.30 1.67 -6.78
C PRO A 100 10.87 0.33 -6.26
N GLY A 101 10.01 -0.53 -5.71
CA GLY A 101 10.41 -1.80 -5.08
C GLY A 101 10.69 -1.71 -3.57
N HIS A 102 10.70 -0.51 -2.99
CA HIS A 102 10.84 -0.28 -1.55
C HIS A 102 9.50 0.06 -0.87
N PHE A 103 9.54 0.48 0.38
CA PHE A 103 8.35 0.81 1.19
C PHE A 103 8.35 2.26 1.63
N LEU A 104 7.22 2.94 1.43
CA LEU A 104 6.93 4.19 2.10
C LEU A 104 6.50 3.86 3.53
N SER A 105 7.35 4.16 4.51
CA SER A 105 7.06 3.95 5.92
C SER A 105 6.52 5.23 6.56
N ILE A 106 5.38 5.12 7.24
CA ILE A 106 4.75 6.22 7.96
C ILE A 106 4.47 5.76 9.38
N THR A 107 5.15 6.36 10.35
CA THR A 107 4.93 6.11 11.78
C THR A 107 4.21 7.29 12.40
N ARG A 108 3.02 7.05 12.95
CA ARG A 108 2.24 8.09 13.62
C ARG A 108 1.12 7.53 14.49
N GLN A 109 0.52 8.42 15.27
CA GLN A 109 -0.81 8.18 15.84
C GLN A 109 -1.86 8.45 14.76
N TRP A 110 -2.49 7.38 14.27
CA TRP A 110 -3.52 7.48 13.23
C TRP A 110 -4.82 8.01 13.81
N SER A 111 -5.57 8.76 12.99
CA SER A 111 -6.83 9.39 13.35
C SER A 111 -7.87 9.22 12.24
N SER A 112 -9.15 9.39 12.57
CA SER A 112 -10.24 9.36 11.57
C SER A 112 -10.22 10.50 10.56
N SER A 113 -9.48 11.57 10.83
CA SER A 113 -9.23 12.64 9.87
C SER A 113 -8.15 12.30 8.85
N ASP A 114 -7.39 11.21 9.06
CA ASP A 114 -6.29 10.87 8.19
C ASP A 114 -6.73 10.22 6.90
N LYS A 115 -6.11 10.67 5.81
CA LYS A 115 -6.32 10.13 4.48
C LYS A 115 -5.00 10.08 3.75
N LEU A 116 -4.57 8.87 3.35
CA LEU A 116 -3.42 8.70 2.47
C LEU A 116 -3.93 8.38 1.07
N THR A 117 -3.49 9.12 0.06
CA THR A 117 -3.72 8.80 -1.34
C THR A 117 -2.39 8.45 -2.01
N LEU A 118 -2.33 7.27 -2.60
CA LEU A 118 -1.22 6.81 -3.43
C LEU A 118 -1.66 6.83 -4.91
N GLN A 119 -0.75 7.26 -5.77
CA GLN A 119 -0.91 7.21 -7.22
C GLN A 119 0.35 6.62 -7.83
N PHE A 120 0.18 5.64 -8.72
CA PHE A 120 1.27 5.00 -9.45
C PHE A 120 0.99 5.00 -10.95
N PRO A 121 1.88 5.54 -11.81
CA PRO A 121 1.74 5.46 -13.25
C PRO A 121 1.83 4.02 -13.76
N LEU A 122 0.84 3.61 -14.56
CA LEU A 122 0.82 2.35 -15.29
C LEU A 122 1.52 2.57 -16.64
N THR A 123 2.65 1.89 -16.86
CA THR A 123 3.40 1.94 -18.12
C THR A 123 3.37 0.59 -18.83
N VAL A 124 3.27 0.64 -20.17
CA VAL A 124 3.45 -0.55 -21.00
C VAL A 124 4.93 -0.88 -21.04
N ARG A 125 5.28 -2.14 -20.76
CA ARG A 125 6.66 -2.63 -20.80
C ARG A 125 6.74 -3.97 -21.51
N THR A 126 7.89 -4.23 -22.11
CA THR A 126 8.25 -5.53 -22.67
C THR A 126 9.26 -6.21 -21.75
N GLU A 127 8.98 -7.43 -21.32
CA GLU A 127 9.92 -8.24 -20.55
C GLU A 127 10.54 -9.31 -21.47
N ALA A 128 11.87 -9.33 -21.56
CA ALA A 128 12.55 -10.35 -22.35
C ALA A 128 12.45 -11.71 -21.65
N ILE A 129 12.12 -12.75 -22.41
CA ILE A 129 12.13 -14.12 -21.88
C ILE A 129 13.59 -14.50 -21.59
N LYS A 130 13.87 -14.93 -20.37
CA LYS A 130 15.19 -15.39 -19.97
C LYS A 130 15.44 -16.79 -20.56
N GLY A 131 15.81 -16.83 -21.83
CA GLY A 131 16.22 -18.04 -22.55
C GLY A 131 17.69 -17.96 -22.90
N SER A 132 18.55 -18.65 -22.15
CA SER A 132 19.91 -18.93 -22.62
C SER A 132 19.82 -20.04 -23.67
N PHE A 133 19.74 -19.67 -24.95
CA PHE A 133 20.20 -20.58 -26.00
C PHE A 133 21.71 -20.41 -26.10
N ALA A 134 22.44 -21.10 -25.20
CA ALA A 134 23.84 -21.36 -25.43
C ALA A 134 23.92 -22.34 -26.62
N ARG A 135 24.53 -21.88 -27.71
CA ARG A 135 24.98 -22.74 -28.81
C ARG A 135 26.20 -23.55 -28.36
#